data_AF-M2N5J7-F1
#
_entry.id   AF-M2N5J7-F1
#
_cell.length_a   1.000
_cell.length_b   1.000
_cell.length_c   1.000
_cell.angle_alpha   90.00
_cell.angle_beta   90.00
_cell.angle_gamma   90.00
#
_symmetry.space_group_name_H-M   'P 1'
#
loop_
_entity.id
_entity.type
_entity.pdbx_description
1 polymer ?
#
loop_
_entity_poly.entity_id
_entity_poly.type
_entity_poly.pdbx_seq_one_letter_code
_entity_poly.pdbx_strand_id
1 'polypeptide(L)'
;MATLAECQNADPQSQAPSTPTTYPNLEYTASAAQSLLDYRCEPPSPKQTDARPSSPEMQARRSPSQAQAPQSPPQNQAGPAPQPPTTTAVKRSFAEYQTGYRRPYRTLAPAPPPKKPCLEPKQTSFFDLPAELRIHIYELVLVNVRIQILPLESKDHRTPHALILASRQVRNEVLPIIHSKCRIRANVTDFNFSGLVAWMDRIPSGQQAMLCKNEQLEINLCTSLKPDSRSFAVGLRKWLEMRKDPHRSQPNWQYSGPTPKKGVASDLRRRAKRMNPPEKRGEFLAMLDAIGVVV
;
A
#
# COMPACT_ATOMS: atom_id res chain seq x y z
N MET A 1 4.33 70.39 -2.28
CA MET A 1 3.41 70.11 -3.42
C MET A 1 3.42 68.61 -3.68
N ALA A 2 2.25 68.06 -4.04
CA ALA A 2 1.94 66.65 -4.35
C ALA A 2 1.50 65.74 -3.15
N THR A 3 0.29 66.06 -2.68
CA THR A 3 -0.87 65.19 -2.34
C THR A 3 -0.70 63.68 -2.08
N LEU A 4 -1.05 63.32 -0.83
CA LEU A 4 -1.48 61.99 -0.35
C LEU A 4 -2.92 61.70 -0.83
N ALA A 5 -3.17 60.46 -1.27
CA ALA A 5 -4.51 59.96 -1.58
C ALA A 5 -4.89 58.86 -0.59
N GLU A 6 -5.96 59.16 0.16
CA GLU A 6 -6.53 58.41 1.26
C GLU A 6 -7.79 57.72 0.74
N CYS A 7 -7.76 56.40 0.60
CA CYS A 7 -8.94 55.62 0.20
C CYS A 7 -9.64 55.08 1.45
N GLN A 8 -10.64 55.83 1.90
CA GLN A 8 -11.69 55.36 2.80
C GLN A 8 -12.66 54.48 1.98
N ASN A 9 -12.88 53.23 2.40
CA ASN A 9 -13.99 52.42 1.91
C ASN A 9 -14.95 52.15 3.07
N ALA A 10 -16.19 52.58 2.86
CA ALA A 10 -17.29 52.53 3.78
C ALA A 10 -18.00 51.16 3.75
N ASP A 11 -18.35 50.67 4.94
CA ASP A 11 -19.29 49.58 5.18
C ASP A 11 -20.72 49.95 4.74
N PRO A 12 -21.45 49.02 4.09
CA PRO A 12 -22.90 49.00 4.16
C PRO A 12 -23.39 47.86 5.05
N GLN A 13 -23.96 48.24 6.21
CA GLN A 13 -24.91 47.40 6.95
C GLN A 13 -26.12 47.09 6.07
N SER A 14 -26.47 45.80 5.91
CA SER A 14 -27.80 45.39 5.47
C SER A 14 -28.24 44.08 6.12
N GLN A 15 -29.09 44.27 7.13
CA GLN A 15 -30.24 43.48 7.61
C GLN A 15 -30.42 42.02 7.11
N ALA A 16 -30.42 41.09 8.08
CA ALA A 16 -31.24 39.87 8.10
C ALA A 16 -32.72 40.22 8.41
N PRO A 17 -33.74 39.33 8.39
CA PRO A 17 -33.72 37.85 8.35
C PRO A 17 -34.81 37.17 7.47
N SER A 18 -34.59 35.92 7.05
CA SER A 18 -35.70 35.05 6.63
C SER A 18 -35.43 33.56 6.87
N THR A 19 -36.17 33.03 7.86
CA THR A 19 -36.77 31.70 8.00
C THR A 19 -35.91 30.42 7.98
N PRO A 20 -36.00 29.58 9.03
CA PRO A 20 -35.46 28.22 9.02
C PRO A 20 -36.40 27.28 8.26
N THR A 21 -35.94 26.74 7.13
CA THR A 21 -36.59 25.58 6.50
C THR A 21 -36.25 24.34 7.30
N THR A 22 -37.18 23.96 8.17
CA THR A 22 -37.27 22.65 8.81
C THR A 22 -37.37 21.57 7.74
N TYR A 23 -36.29 20.82 7.52
CA TYR A 23 -36.35 19.56 6.77
C TYR A 23 -36.85 18.45 7.70
N PRO A 24 -37.83 17.64 7.29
CA PRO A 24 -38.27 16.50 8.07
C PRO A 24 -37.14 15.47 8.16
N ASN A 25 -36.83 15.13 9.41
CA ASN A 25 -35.92 14.09 9.85
C ASN A 25 -36.42 12.74 9.30
N LEU A 26 -35.82 12.24 8.22
CA LEU A 26 -35.96 10.85 7.80
C LEU A 26 -35.07 10.01 8.72
N GLU A 27 -35.66 9.60 9.85
CA GLU A 27 -35.17 8.49 10.65
C GLU A 27 -35.10 7.24 9.79
N TYR A 28 -33.93 6.99 9.20
CA TYR A 28 -33.62 5.68 8.64
C TYR A 28 -33.29 4.76 9.81
N THR A 29 -34.32 4.05 10.28
CA THR A 29 -34.17 2.91 11.19
C THR A 29 -33.40 1.81 10.48
N ALA A 30 -32.07 1.84 10.56
CA ALA A 30 -31.21 0.69 10.28
C ALA A 30 -31.23 -0.24 11.51
N SER A 31 -32.37 -0.90 11.71
CA SER A 31 -32.50 -2.11 12.51
C SER A 31 -32.16 -3.31 11.62
N ALA A 32 -31.54 -4.32 12.24
CA ALA A 32 -31.18 -5.63 11.69
C ALA A 32 -29.87 -5.72 10.87
N ALA A 33 -28.76 -5.90 11.59
CA ALA A 33 -27.86 -7.06 11.41
C ALA A 33 -26.60 -6.90 12.29
N GLN A 34 -26.74 -7.05 13.60
CA GLN A 34 -25.65 -7.41 14.51
C GLN A 34 -26.04 -8.70 15.21
N SER A 35 -25.69 -9.82 14.61
CA SER A 35 -25.62 -11.10 15.31
C SER A 35 -24.45 -11.90 14.76
N LEU A 36 -23.74 -12.52 15.69
CA LEU A 36 -22.62 -13.43 15.53
C LEU A 36 -21.27 -12.81 15.17
N LEU A 37 -20.55 -12.37 16.21
CA LEU A 37 -19.16 -12.78 16.45
C LEU A 37 -18.87 -12.68 17.97
N ASP A 38 -19.55 -13.53 18.76
CA ASP A 38 -19.07 -13.90 20.10
C ASP A 38 -17.95 -14.94 19.94
N TYR A 39 -16.71 -14.47 19.75
CA TYR A 39 -15.52 -15.27 20.04
C TYR A 39 -14.88 -14.72 21.31
N ARG A 40 -15.31 -15.33 22.41
CA ARG A 40 -14.75 -15.22 23.75
C ARG A 40 -13.33 -15.80 23.75
N CYS A 41 -12.32 -14.95 23.66
CA CYS A 41 -10.93 -15.36 23.93
C CYS A 41 -10.74 -15.47 25.44
N GLU A 42 -10.65 -16.71 25.94
CA GLU A 42 -10.10 -16.95 27.27
C GLU A 42 -8.59 -16.60 27.31
N PRO A 43 -8.10 -15.97 28.38
CA PRO A 43 -6.68 -15.74 28.56
C PRO A 43 -6.00 -17.00 29.13
N PRO A 44 -4.88 -17.50 28.56
CA PRO A 44 -4.05 -18.46 29.27
C PRO A 44 -3.27 -17.75 30.39
N SER A 45 -3.45 -18.26 31.61
CA SER A 45 -2.72 -17.89 32.83
C SER A 45 -1.19 -17.98 32.70
N PRO A 46 -0.44 -17.20 33.51
CA PRO A 46 1.01 -17.14 33.46
C PRO A 46 1.65 -18.32 34.19
N LYS A 47 2.63 -18.97 33.57
CA LYS A 47 3.60 -19.81 34.30
C LYS A 47 4.84 -18.98 34.61
N GLN A 48 4.97 -18.70 35.91
CA GLN A 48 6.19 -18.33 36.63
C GLN A 48 7.22 -19.48 36.60
N THR A 49 8.38 -19.24 37.21
CA THR A 49 9.55 -20.11 37.48
C THR A 49 10.53 -20.26 36.29
N ASP A 50 11.84 -20.05 36.43
CA ASP A 50 12.67 -19.86 37.61
C ASP A 50 14.05 -19.23 37.31
N ALA A 51 14.76 -18.94 38.39
CA ALA A 51 15.95 -18.12 38.57
C ALA A 51 17.31 -18.63 38.03
N ARG A 52 18.20 -17.65 37.76
CA ARG A 52 19.69 -17.58 38.05
C ARG A 52 20.65 -18.61 37.41
N PRO A 53 22.00 -18.44 37.48
CA PRO A 53 22.82 -17.28 37.88
C PRO A 53 23.99 -16.90 36.94
N SER A 54 24.53 -15.73 37.27
CA SER A 54 25.81 -15.08 36.95
C SER A 54 27.10 -15.92 36.97
N SER A 55 28.05 -15.59 36.08
CA SER A 55 29.49 -15.55 36.37
C SER A 55 30.33 -14.80 35.31
N PRO A 56 31.59 -14.41 35.64
CA PRO A 56 32.17 -13.13 35.24
C PRO A 56 33.41 -13.22 34.32
N GLU A 57 33.85 -12.04 33.87
CA GLU A 57 35.25 -11.59 33.78
C GLU A 57 36.31 -12.46 33.04
N MET A 58 36.84 -11.94 31.93
CA MET A 58 38.31 -11.90 31.76
C MET A 58 38.79 -10.85 30.74
N GLN A 59 39.92 -10.27 31.12
CA GLN A 59 40.67 -9.16 30.53
C GLN A 59 41.57 -9.63 29.37
N ALA A 60 41.95 -8.71 28.46
CA ALA A 60 43.32 -8.48 27.93
C ALA A 60 43.23 -7.69 26.60
N ARG A 61 43.70 -6.43 26.56
CA ARG A 61 45.05 -6.04 26.09
C ARG A 61 45.47 -6.67 24.76
N ARG A 62 45.56 -5.87 23.68
CA ARG A 62 46.83 -5.49 23.01
C ARG A 62 46.61 -4.51 21.85
N SER A 63 47.64 -3.69 21.71
CA SER A 63 47.81 -2.42 20.98
C SER A 63 48.03 -2.59 19.45
N PRO A 64 48.25 -1.48 18.69
CA PRO A 64 48.12 -1.39 17.24
C PRO A 64 49.46 -1.57 16.50
N SER A 65 49.41 -1.96 15.22
CA SER A 65 50.36 -1.56 14.15
C SER A 65 50.08 -2.37 12.88
N GLN A 66 49.76 -1.69 11.77
CA GLN A 66 50.64 -1.62 10.59
C GLN A 66 49.88 -1.01 9.41
N ALA A 67 50.48 0.06 8.88
CA ALA A 67 50.18 0.59 7.57
C ALA A 67 50.59 -0.45 6.51
N GLN A 68 49.68 -0.75 5.58
CA GLN A 68 50.04 -1.38 4.31
C GLN A 68 49.59 -0.48 3.16
N ALA A 69 50.55 -0.32 2.24
CA ALA A 69 50.52 0.47 1.03
C ALA A 69 49.53 -0.11 -0.02
N PRO A 70 49.20 0.64 -1.08
CA PRO A 70 48.15 0.28 -2.03
C PRO A 70 48.60 -0.85 -2.95
N GLN A 71 47.83 -1.94 -2.98
CA GLN A 71 47.94 -2.98 -4.00
C GLN A 71 47.16 -2.57 -5.25
N SER A 72 47.82 -2.73 -6.38
CA SER A 72 47.35 -2.50 -7.75
C SER A 72 46.09 -3.31 -8.10
N PRO A 73 45.25 -2.82 -9.03
CA PRO A 73 44.05 -3.52 -9.47
C PRO A 73 44.40 -4.72 -10.38
N PRO A 74 43.74 -5.89 -10.19
CA PRO A 74 43.81 -6.97 -11.15
C PRO A 74 43.00 -6.66 -12.41
N GLN A 75 43.63 -6.85 -13.57
CA GLN A 75 43.00 -6.90 -14.89
C GLN A 75 41.96 -8.04 -14.91
N ASN A 76 40.68 -7.67 -15.00
CA ASN A 76 39.62 -8.64 -15.22
C ASN A 76 39.46 -8.91 -16.72
N GLN A 77 39.56 -10.20 -17.01
CA GLN A 77 39.45 -10.84 -18.31
C GLN A 77 38.04 -10.66 -18.89
N ALA A 78 37.99 -10.45 -20.20
CA ALA A 78 36.78 -10.43 -21.00
C ALA A 78 36.07 -11.79 -20.90
N GLY A 79 34.88 -11.80 -20.30
CA GLY A 79 34.00 -12.96 -20.28
C GLY A 79 33.35 -13.20 -21.65
N PRO A 80 33.15 -14.47 -22.05
CA PRO A 80 32.55 -14.83 -23.34
C PRO A 80 31.05 -14.51 -23.41
N ALA A 81 30.62 -14.24 -24.64
CA ALA A 81 29.26 -13.84 -25.02
C ALA A 81 28.15 -14.81 -24.56
N PRO A 82 26.94 -14.31 -24.24
CA PRO A 82 25.80 -15.14 -23.89
C PRO A 82 25.32 -15.96 -25.09
N GLN A 83 25.29 -17.28 -24.94
CA GLN A 83 24.70 -18.20 -25.91
C GLN A 83 23.16 -18.13 -25.86
N PRO A 84 22.47 -18.26 -27.01
CA PRO A 84 21.02 -18.25 -27.08
C PRO A 84 20.41 -19.51 -26.43
N PRO A 85 19.21 -19.41 -25.83
CA PRO A 85 18.54 -20.54 -25.21
C PRO A 85 18.11 -21.57 -26.27
N THR A 86 18.66 -22.77 -26.18
CA THR A 86 18.22 -23.95 -26.93
C THR A 86 16.87 -24.42 -26.40
N THR A 87 15.81 -24.14 -27.16
CA THR A 87 14.50 -24.76 -27.00
C THR A 87 14.61 -26.28 -27.22
N THR A 88 14.68 -27.02 -26.11
CA THR A 88 14.55 -28.47 -26.10
C THR A 88 13.09 -28.83 -26.32
N ALA A 89 12.74 -29.15 -27.56
CA ALA A 89 11.43 -29.68 -27.93
C ALA A 89 11.26 -31.07 -27.30
N VAL A 90 10.50 -31.14 -26.20
CA VAL A 90 10.06 -32.41 -25.60
C VAL A 90 9.05 -33.05 -26.55
N LYS A 91 9.52 -33.92 -27.44
CA LYS A 91 8.69 -34.88 -28.17
C LYS A 91 8.13 -35.87 -27.15
N ARG A 92 6.90 -35.61 -26.67
CA ARG A 92 6.10 -36.64 -26.01
C ARG A 92 5.75 -37.69 -27.05
N SER A 93 6.48 -38.80 -27.02
CA SER A 93 6.14 -40.04 -27.70
C SER A 93 4.79 -40.53 -27.18
N PHE A 94 3.76 -40.36 -28.02
CA PHE A 94 2.44 -40.95 -27.84
C PHE A 94 2.50 -42.39 -28.33
N ALA A 95 3.28 -43.22 -27.65
CA ALA A 95 3.34 -44.64 -27.90
C ALA A 95 2.45 -45.35 -26.88
N GLU A 96 1.50 -46.12 -27.41
CA GLU A 96 1.34 -47.52 -27.00
C GLU A 96 0.57 -47.77 -25.71
N TYR A 97 -0.76 -47.80 -25.82
CA TYR A 97 -1.61 -48.84 -25.23
C TYR A 97 -2.87 -49.02 -26.12
N GLN A 98 -2.71 -49.75 -27.22
CA GLN A 98 -3.83 -50.35 -27.95
C GLN A 98 -3.75 -51.87 -27.79
N THR A 99 -4.35 -52.40 -26.73
CA THR A 99 -4.78 -53.81 -26.73
C THR A 99 -6.03 -53.98 -25.87
N GLY A 100 -7.10 -54.41 -26.53
CA GLY A 100 -8.17 -55.21 -25.93
C GLY A 100 -9.10 -54.49 -24.97
N TYR A 101 -10.24 -54.05 -25.48
CA TYR A 101 -11.60 -54.39 -25.01
C TYR A 101 -12.56 -53.47 -25.80
N ARG A 102 -12.92 -53.92 -27.01
CA ARG A 102 -13.95 -53.27 -27.84
C ARG A 102 -15.28 -53.42 -27.10
N ARG A 103 -15.70 -52.38 -26.35
CA ARG A 103 -17.05 -52.33 -25.77
C ARG A 103 -18.05 -52.39 -26.92
N PRO A 104 -19.08 -53.25 -26.87
CA PRO A 104 -20.13 -53.26 -27.87
C PRO A 104 -20.75 -51.86 -27.92
N TYR A 105 -20.70 -51.25 -29.10
CA TYR A 105 -21.21 -49.90 -29.32
C TYR A 105 -22.72 -49.91 -29.00
N ARG A 106 -23.12 -49.14 -27.97
CA ARG A 106 -24.53 -48.91 -27.66
C ARG A 106 -25.16 -48.26 -28.89
N THR A 107 -26.26 -48.83 -29.37
CA THR A 107 -27.11 -48.22 -30.40
C THR A 107 -27.47 -46.81 -29.94
N LEU A 108 -26.97 -45.80 -30.67
CA LEU A 108 -27.28 -44.41 -30.41
C LEU A 108 -28.78 -44.24 -30.62
N ALA A 109 -29.48 -43.76 -29.60
CA ALA A 109 -30.87 -43.38 -29.73
C ALA A 109 -31.01 -42.35 -30.87
N PRO A 110 -32.09 -42.40 -31.68
CA PRO A 110 -32.31 -41.46 -32.76
C PRO A 110 -32.21 -40.02 -32.23
N ALA A 111 -31.48 -39.18 -32.98
CA ALA A 111 -31.20 -37.82 -32.57
C ALA A 111 -32.51 -37.10 -32.21
N PRO A 112 -32.61 -36.47 -31.02
CA PRO A 112 -33.82 -35.75 -30.63
C PRO A 112 -34.15 -34.67 -31.68
N PRO A 113 -35.44 -34.45 -31.97
CA PRO A 113 -35.85 -33.49 -32.98
C PRO A 113 -35.26 -32.11 -32.68
N PRO A 114 -34.86 -31.34 -33.71
CA PRO A 114 -34.29 -30.01 -33.53
C PRO A 114 -35.28 -29.15 -32.74
N LYS A 115 -34.88 -28.72 -31.54
CA LYS A 115 -35.68 -27.82 -30.71
C LYS A 115 -35.95 -26.56 -31.53
N LYS A 116 -37.23 -26.19 -31.66
CA LYS A 116 -37.62 -24.91 -32.27
C LYS A 116 -36.82 -23.80 -31.58
N PRO A 117 -36.21 -22.85 -32.33
CA PRO A 117 -35.47 -21.76 -31.71
C PRO A 117 -36.43 -20.94 -30.86
N CYS A 118 -36.39 -21.16 -29.56
CA CYS A 118 -37.02 -20.29 -28.59
C CYS A 118 -36.23 -18.97 -28.66
N LEU A 119 -36.90 -17.88 -29.01
CA LEU A 119 -36.33 -16.53 -29.00
C LEU A 119 -36.13 -16.13 -27.53
N GLU A 120 -35.11 -16.70 -26.89
CA GLU A 120 -34.74 -16.31 -25.54
C GLU A 120 -34.30 -14.84 -25.57
N PRO A 121 -34.79 -14.00 -24.64
CA PRO A 121 -34.38 -12.61 -24.56
C PRO A 121 -32.86 -12.55 -24.44
N LYS A 122 -32.22 -11.73 -25.29
CA LYS A 122 -30.78 -11.57 -25.30
C LYS A 122 -30.33 -11.13 -23.91
N GLN A 123 -29.67 -12.03 -23.18
CA GLN A 123 -29.18 -11.74 -21.84
C GLN A 123 -28.17 -10.59 -21.94
N THR A 124 -28.52 -9.44 -21.38
CA THR A 124 -27.62 -8.29 -21.30
C THR A 124 -26.65 -8.50 -20.14
N SER A 125 -25.37 -8.35 -20.40
CA SER A 125 -24.29 -8.41 -19.42
C SER A 125 -23.89 -7.02 -18.95
N PHE A 126 -23.24 -6.92 -17.78
CA PHE A 126 -22.67 -5.67 -17.29
C PHE A 126 -21.67 -5.04 -18.27
N PHE A 127 -20.98 -5.85 -19.08
CA PHE A 127 -20.04 -5.38 -20.09
C PHE A 127 -20.70 -4.85 -21.37
N ASP A 128 -22.02 -5.03 -21.52
CA ASP A 128 -22.78 -4.43 -22.63
C ASP A 128 -23.04 -2.93 -22.40
N LEU A 129 -22.82 -2.44 -21.17
CA LEU A 129 -22.86 -1.01 -20.86
C LEU A 129 -21.65 -0.29 -21.50
N PRO A 130 -21.81 0.95 -22.02
CA PRO A 130 -20.68 1.79 -22.38
C PRO A 130 -19.67 1.96 -21.24
N ALA A 131 -18.39 2.15 -21.59
CA ALA A 131 -17.30 2.22 -20.62
C ALA A 131 -17.49 3.38 -19.62
N GLU A 132 -18.06 4.49 -20.08
CA GLU A 132 -18.35 5.68 -19.30
C GLU A 132 -19.34 5.37 -18.15
N LEU A 133 -20.38 4.58 -18.44
CA LEU A 133 -21.36 4.17 -17.43
C LEU A 133 -20.73 3.19 -16.43
N ARG A 134 -19.89 2.26 -16.90
CA ARG A 134 -19.17 1.34 -16.01
C ARG A 134 -18.24 2.10 -15.05
N ILE A 135 -17.48 3.07 -15.57
CA ILE A 135 -16.60 3.94 -14.77
C ILE A 135 -17.42 4.68 -13.71
N HIS A 136 -18.55 5.28 -14.09
CA HIS A 136 -19.41 5.99 -13.13
C HIS A 136 -19.94 5.07 -12.02
N ILE A 137 -20.33 3.83 -12.36
CA ILE A 137 -20.72 2.82 -11.37
C ILE A 137 -19.55 2.49 -10.43
N TYR A 138 -18.34 2.28 -10.95
CA TYR A 138 -17.18 2.02 -10.09
C TYR A 138 -16.87 3.19 -9.17
N GLU A 139 -16.97 4.43 -9.66
CA GLU A 139 -16.78 5.62 -8.84
C GLU A 139 -17.74 5.66 -7.66
N LEU A 140 -19.04 5.43 -7.91
CA LEU A 140 -20.07 5.36 -6.87
C LEU A 140 -19.77 4.26 -5.84
N VAL A 141 -19.33 3.09 -6.28
CA VAL A 141 -18.96 1.98 -5.37
C VAL A 141 -17.73 2.32 -4.53
N LEU A 142 -16.80 3.10 -5.07
CA LEU A 142 -15.52 3.42 -4.42
C LEU A 142 -15.54 4.65 -3.52
N VAL A 143 -16.59 5.48 -3.55
CA VAL A 143 -16.67 6.76 -2.79
C VAL A 143 -16.28 6.61 -1.32
N ASN A 144 -16.73 5.55 -0.66
CA ASN A 144 -16.52 5.33 0.78
C ASN A 144 -15.46 4.26 1.09
N VAL A 145 -14.72 3.81 0.07
CA VAL A 145 -13.73 2.74 0.23
C VAL A 145 -12.43 3.32 0.78
N ARG A 146 -11.95 2.71 1.87
CA ARG A 146 -10.67 3.04 2.50
C ARG A 146 -9.72 1.88 2.31
N ILE A 147 -8.56 2.15 1.74
CA ILE A 147 -7.52 1.13 1.53
C ILE A 147 -6.48 1.27 2.63
N GLN A 148 -6.29 0.19 3.37
CA GLN A 148 -5.26 0.12 4.39
C GLN A 148 -4.04 -0.63 3.86
N ILE A 149 -2.88 0.01 3.87
CA ILE A 149 -1.61 -0.62 3.57
C ILE A 149 -1.10 -1.25 4.87
N LEU A 150 -0.91 -2.57 4.82
CA LEU A 150 -0.46 -3.36 5.95
C LEU A 150 1.08 -3.51 5.95
N PRO A 151 1.69 -3.69 7.14
CA PRO A 151 3.11 -4.03 7.24
C PRO A 151 3.45 -5.29 6.45
N LEU A 152 4.70 -5.41 5.99
CA LEU A 152 5.14 -6.54 5.17
C LEU A 152 5.04 -7.88 5.91
N GLU A 153 5.20 -7.83 7.23
CA GLU A 153 5.18 -8.97 8.14
C GLU A 153 3.75 -9.48 8.41
N SER A 154 2.72 -8.75 7.97
CA SER A 154 1.33 -9.18 8.10
C SER A 154 1.06 -10.37 7.17
N LYS A 155 0.54 -11.46 7.74
CA LYS A 155 0.13 -12.66 6.98
C LYS A 155 -1.08 -12.38 6.07
N ASP A 156 -1.81 -11.33 6.38
CA ASP A 156 -3.03 -10.92 5.69
C ASP A 156 -2.70 -10.02 4.48
N HIS A 157 -2.16 -10.58 3.42
CA HIS A 157 -2.05 -9.88 2.14
C HIS A 157 -3.41 -9.84 1.43
N ARG A 158 -4.33 -9.02 1.94
CA ARG A 158 -5.65 -8.86 1.35
C ARG A 158 -5.58 -7.99 0.10
N THR A 159 -6.27 -8.43 -0.95
CA THR A 159 -6.48 -7.61 -2.14
C THR A 159 -7.31 -6.38 -1.73
N PRO A 160 -6.94 -5.15 -2.14
CA PRO A 160 -7.50 -3.93 -1.55
C PRO A 160 -9.01 -3.76 -1.72
N HIS A 161 -9.63 -4.42 -2.71
CA HIS A 161 -11.07 -4.36 -2.93
C HIS A 161 -11.58 -5.60 -3.69
N ALA A 162 -12.82 -6.03 -3.48
CA ALA A 162 -13.37 -7.21 -4.18
C ALA A 162 -13.50 -7.00 -5.70
N LEU A 163 -13.73 -5.77 -6.17
CA LEU A 163 -13.88 -5.46 -7.60
C LEU A 163 -12.66 -5.89 -8.44
N ILE A 164 -11.45 -5.78 -7.89
CA ILE A 164 -10.23 -6.16 -8.62
C ILE A 164 -10.08 -7.68 -8.79
N LEU A 165 -10.93 -8.47 -8.11
CA LEU A 165 -10.99 -9.92 -8.20
C LEU A 165 -12.09 -10.41 -9.15
N ALA A 166 -13.04 -9.54 -9.52
CA ALA A 166 -14.21 -9.94 -10.32
C ALA A 166 -13.84 -10.35 -11.75
N SER A 167 -13.07 -9.54 -12.45
CA SER A 167 -12.56 -9.87 -13.80
C SER A 167 -11.30 -9.05 -14.15
N ARG A 168 -10.56 -9.50 -15.18
CA ARG A 168 -9.40 -8.74 -15.69
C ARG A 168 -9.79 -7.38 -16.23
N GLN A 169 -10.93 -7.29 -16.91
CA GLN A 169 -11.43 -6.02 -17.46
C GLN A 169 -11.81 -5.05 -16.34
N VAL A 170 -12.59 -5.50 -15.35
CA VAL A 170 -12.95 -4.69 -14.18
C VAL A 170 -11.69 -4.23 -13.45
N ARG A 171 -10.71 -5.11 -13.24
CA ARG A 171 -9.44 -4.76 -12.60
C ARG A 171 -8.70 -3.64 -13.33
N ASN A 172 -8.62 -3.70 -14.66
CA ASN A 172 -7.93 -2.69 -15.46
C ASN A 172 -8.65 -1.33 -15.45
N GLU A 173 -9.97 -1.33 -15.40
CA GLU A 173 -10.79 -0.11 -15.30
C GLU A 173 -10.76 0.48 -13.88
N VAL A 174 -10.80 -0.37 -12.85
CA VAL A 174 -10.95 0.03 -11.44
C VAL A 174 -9.64 0.47 -10.78
N LEU A 175 -8.50 -0.18 -11.08
CA LEU A 175 -7.23 0.13 -10.41
C LEU A 175 -6.81 1.61 -10.53
N PRO A 176 -6.89 2.27 -11.70
CA PRO A 176 -6.59 3.69 -11.81
C PRO A 176 -7.51 4.57 -10.95
N ILE A 177 -8.81 4.22 -10.85
CA ILE A 177 -9.78 4.95 -10.02
C ILE A 177 -9.43 4.79 -8.54
N ILE A 178 -9.10 3.57 -8.12
CA ILE A 178 -8.62 3.29 -6.76
C ILE A 178 -7.40 4.15 -6.41
N HIS A 179 -6.38 4.18 -7.26
CA HIS A 179 -5.14 4.91 -6.97
C HIS A 179 -5.34 6.43 -6.97
N SER A 180 -6.26 6.96 -7.77
CA SER A 180 -6.47 8.41 -7.92
C SER A 180 -7.52 9.01 -6.98
N LYS A 181 -8.54 8.25 -6.56
CA LYS A 181 -9.69 8.79 -5.82
C LYS A 181 -9.90 8.19 -4.43
N CYS A 182 -9.50 6.95 -4.18
CA CYS A 182 -9.78 6.33 -2.88
C CYS A 182 -8.86 6.87 -1.79
N ARG A 183 -9.36 6.93 -0.56
CA ARG A 183 -8.53 7.22 0.61
C ARG A 183 -7.60 6.05 0.89
N ILE A 184 -6.29 6.28 0.83
CA ILE A 184 -5.26 5.25 1.06
C ILE A 184 -4.49 5.63 2.31
N ARG A 185 -4.53 4.75 3.32
CA ARG A 185 -3.86 4.95 4.60
C ARG A 185 -2.80 3.88 4.84
N ALA A 186 -1.57 4.31 5.09
CA ALA A 186 -0.49 3.45 5.56
C ALA A 186 -0.29 3.64 7.06
N ASN A 187 -0.31 2.55 7.82
CA ASN A 187 0.07 2.59 9.23
C ASN A 187 1.53 2.16 9.35
N VAL A 188 2.41 3.11 9.65
CA VAL A 188 3.85 2.90 9.75
C VAL A 188 4.25 2.95 11.21
N THR A 189 4.74 1.83 11.75
CA THR A 189 5.24 1.75 13.13
C THR A 189 6.75 1.85 13.14
N ASP A 190 7.30 2.66 14.05
CA ASP A 190 8.74 2.86 14.24
C ASP A 190 9.47 3.23 12.94
N PHE A 191 8.81 4.04 12.09
CA PHE A 191 9.34 4.46 10.79
C PHE A 191 9.77 3.29 9.89
N ASN A 192 9.15 2.11 10.07
CA ASN A 192 9.34 0.97 9.18
C ASN A 192 8.42 1.09 7.95
N PHE A 193 8.96 1.66 6.87
CA PHE A 193 8.25 1.83 5.61
C PHE A 193 8.30 0.59 4.69
N SER A 194 8.78 -0.56 5.15
CA SER A 194 8.96 -1.76 4.31
C SER A 194 7.67 -2.15 3.57
N GLY A 195 6.54 -2.19 4.28
CA GLY A 195 5.23 -2.53 3.72
C GLY A 195 4.72 -1.49 2.72
N LEU A 196 4.92 -0.20 3.00
CA LEU A 196 4.53 0.88 2.09
C LEU A 196 5.33 0.86 0.80
N VAL A 197 6.66 0.73 0.91
CA VAL A 197 7.54 0.62 -0.27
C VAL A 197 7.20 -0.61 -1.09
N ALA A 198 7.02 -1.77 -0.44
CA ALA A 198 6.62 -3.00 -1.14
C ALA A 198 5.25 -2.88 -1.82
N TRP A 199 4.30 -2.16 -1.22
CA TRP A 199 3.00 -1.88 -1.83
C TRP A 199 3.14 -0.99 -3.07
N MET A 200 3.94 0.09 -2.99
CA MET A 200 4.20 0.97 -4.14
C MET A 200 4.90 0.24 -5.28
N ASP A 201 5.85 -0.65 -4.98
CA ASP A 201 6.59 -1.42 -5.98
C ASP A 201 5.68 -2.43 -6.74
N ARG A 202 4.51 -2.78 -6.19
CA ARG A 202 3.50 -3.61 -6.88
C ARG A 202 2.68 -2.83 -7.89
N ILE A 203 2.67 -1.50 -7.82
CA ILE A 203 1.92 -0.64 -8.74
C ILE A 203 2.75 -0.46 -10.01
N PRO A 204 2.22 -0.79 -11.20
CA PRO A 204 2.92 -0.56 -12.46
C PRO A 204 3.37 0.90 -12.57
N SER A 205 4.59 1.15 -13.07
CA SER A 205 5.17 2.49 -13.16
C SER A 205 4.25 3.50 -13.87
N GLY A 206 3.59 3.10 -14.95
CA GLY A 206 2.61 3.94 -15.67
C GLY A 206 1.36 4.31 -14.86
N GLN A 207 1.04 3.56 -13.80
CA GLN A 207 -0.07 3.86 -12.90
C GLN A 207 0.35 4.60 -11.64
N GLN A 208 1.64 4.65 -11.29
CA GLN A 208 2.10 5.36 -10.09
C GLN A 208 1.82 6.87 -10.19
N ALA A 209 1.83 7.44 -11.40
CA ALA A 209 1.45 8.83 -11.64
C ALA A 209 -0.01 9.13 -11.22
N MET A 210 -0.90 8.13 -11.18
CA MET A 210 -2.28 8.32 -10.70
C MET A 210 -2.33 8.56 -9.19
N LEU A 211 -1.35 8.08 -8.42
CA LEU A 211 -1.24 8.39 -7.00
C LEU A 211 -0.96 9.89 -6.77
N CYS A 212 -0.24 10.55 -7.69
CA CYS A 212 0.02 11.99 -7.58
C CYS A 212 -1.25 12.84 -7.72
N LYS A 213 -2.32 12.30 -8.32
CA LYS A 213 -3.63 12.97 -8.42
C LYS A 213 -4.49 12.79 -7.17
N ASN A 214 -4.07 11.92 -6.26
CA ASN A 214 -4.84 11.57 -5.08
C ASN A 214 -4.46 12.48 -3.91
N GLU A 215 -5.44 13.25 -3.44
CA GLU A 215 -5.28 14.17 -2.31
C GLU A 215 -5.48 13.47 -0.96
N GLN A 216 -6.01 12.25 -0.94
CA GLN A 216 -6.40 11.49 0.25
C GLN A 216 -5.40 10.38 0.60
N LEU A 217 -4.11 10.67 0.39
CA LEU A 217 -3.01 9.77 0.74
C LEU A 217 -2.49 10.11 2.14
N GLU A 218 -2.60 9.17 3.07
CA GLU A 218 -2.24 9.37 4.47
C GLU A 218 -1.21 8.35 4.94
N ILE A 219 -0.17 8.82 5.62
CA ILE A 219 0.77 8.01 6.39
C ILE A 219 0.56 8.33 7.87
N ASN A 220 0.06 7.36 8.60
CA ASN A 220 -0.09 7.43 10.05
C ASN A 220 1.16 6.83 10.71
N LEU A 221 1.93 7.67 11.38
CA LEU A 221 3.19 7.36 12.04
C LEU A 221 2.93 7.00 13.50
N CYS A 222 3.17 5.74 13.86
CA CYS A 222 3.11 5.23 15.21
C CYS A 222 4.52 5.01 15.76
N THR A 223 4.76 5.31 17.03
CA THR A 223 6.02 5.00 17.71
C THR A 223 5.78 4.02 18.85
N SER A 224 6.60 2.98 18.92
CA SER A 224 6.60 2.02 20.02
C SER A 224 7.52 2.49 21.14
N LEU A 225 7.40 1.82 22.29
CA LEU A 225 8.25 2.08 23.46
C LEU A 225 9.71 1.67 23.26
N LYS A 226 9.92 0.64 22.44
CA LYS A 226 11.22 -0.01 22.24
C LYS A 226 11.40 -0.17 20.72
N PRO A 227 11.69 0.93 20.01
CA PRO A 227 11.87 0.85 18.57
C PRO A 227 13.05 -0.06 18.27
N ASP A 228 12.86 -1.02 17.37
CA ASP A 228 13.98 -1.78 16.81
C ASP A 228 14.85 -0.81 15.99
N SER A 229 15.98 -0.43 16.57
CA SER A 229 16.90 0.55 15.99
C SER A 229 17.42 0.14 14.61
N ARG A 230 17.50 -1.18 14.33
CA ARG A 230 17.98 -1.68 13.04
C ARG A 230 16.89 -1.57 11.98
N SER A 231 15.68 -2.07 12.26
CA SER A 231 14.54 -1.99 11.33
C SER A 231 14.19 -0.53 10.99
N PHE A 232 14.17 0.33 12.01
CA PHE A 232 13.96 1.78 11.87
C PHE A 232 14.87 2.38 10.79
N ALA A 233 16.18 2.11 10.89
CA ALA A 233 17.17 2.77 10.04
C ALA A 233 17.09 2.32 8.58
N VAL A 234 16.76 1.04 8.34
CA VAL A 234 16.68 0.47 6.99
C VAL A 234 15.41 0.94 6.28
N GLY A 235 14.26 0.83 6.95
CA GLY A 235 12.96 1.24 6.39
C GLY A 235 12.92 2.73 6.06
N LEU A 236 13.31 3.58 7.01
CA LEU A 236 13.36 5.03 6.82
C LEU A 236 14.33 5.43 5.71
N ARG A 237 15.54 4.85 5.67
CA ARG A 237 16.52 5.17 4.62
C ARG A 237 16.00 4.82 3.23
N LYS A 238 15.37 3.66 3.06
CA LYS A 238 14.79 3.23 1.78
C LYS A 238 13.69 4.19 1.33
N TRP A 239 12.81 4.59 2.25
CA TRP A 239 11.76 5.57 1.97
C TRP A 239 12.32 6.93 1.53
N LEU A 240 13.29 7.46 2.28
CA LEU A 240 13.90 8.75 1.96
C LEU A 240 14.69 8.74 0.65
N GLU A 241 15.36 7.62 0.31
CA GLU A 241 16.02 7.47 -1.00
C GLU A 241 14.99 7.47 -2.13
N MET A 242 13.89 6.75 -1.94
CA MET A 242 12.79 6.68 -2.90
C MET A 242 12.10 8.04 -3.11
N ARG A 243 11.99 8.86 -2.06
CA ARG A 243 11.46 10.24 -2.13
C ARG A 243 12.43 11.23 -2.76
N LYS A 244 13.74 10.95 -2.71
CA LYS A 244 14.78 11.77 -3.33
C LYS A 244 14.81 11.61 -4.86
N ASP A 245 14.40 10.46 -5.38
CA ASP A 245 14.47 10.16 -6.81
C ASP A 245 13.55 11.11 -7.64
N PRO A 246 14.11 11.98 -8.50
CA PRO A 246 13.33 12.92 -9.30
C PRO A 246 12.57 12.25 -10.45
N HIS A 247 12.98 11.03 -10.86
CA HIS A 247 12.35 10.31 -11.96
C HIS A 247 11.16 9.46 -11.51
N ARG A 248 11.01 9.26 -10.20
CA ARG A 248 9.89 8.54 -9.62
C ARG A 248 8.74 9.50 -9.32
N SER A 249 7.51 9.04 -9.54
CA SER A 249 6.33 9.80 -9.13
C SER A 249 6.38 10.08 -7.62
N GLN A 250 6.21 11.34 -7.24
CA GLN A 250 6.22 11.79 -5.85
C GLN A 250 4.78 12.12 -5.39
N PRO A 251 3.99 11.10 -4.98
CA PRO A 251 2.67 11.34 -4.41
C PRO A 251 2.74 12.25 -3.17
N ASN A 252 1.70 13.06 -2.98
CA ASN A 252 1.59 14.00 -1.86
C ASN A 252 1.07 13.31 -0.60
N TRP A 253 1.92 12.51 0.03
CA TRP A 253 1.57 11.83 1.28
C TRP A 253 1.42 12.82 2.43
N GLN A 254 0.26 12.81 3.08
CA GLN A 254 0.01 13.56 4.29
C GLN A 254 0.45 12.74 5.51
N TYR A 255 1.33 13.31 6.31
CA TYR A 255 1.78 12.69 7.55
C TYR A 255 0.84 13.03 8.69
N SER A 256 0.55 12.06 9.56
CA SER A 256 -0.19 12.26 10.80
C SER A 256 0.29 11.27 11.85
N GLY A 257 0.08 11.54 13.13
CA GLY A 257 0.34 10.56 14.18
C GLY A 257 0.34 11.16 15.58
N PRO A 258 0.25 10.32 16.62
CA PRO A 258 0.31 10.77 18.00
C PRO A 258 1.72 11.27 18.37
N THR A 259 1.79 12.23 19.30
CA THR A 259 3.06 12.74 19.81
C THR A 259 3.84 11.63 20.52
N PRO A 260 5.10 11.36 20.11
CA PRO A 260 5.91 10.32 20.72
C PRO A 260 6.34 10.69 22.14
N LYS A 261 6.73 9.69 22.94
CA LYS A 261 7.27 9.93 24.29
C LYS A 261 8.56 10.75 24.23
N LYS A 262 8.82 11.56 25.27
CA LYS A 262 9.97 12.50 25.34
C LYS A 262 11.32 11.87 24.95
N GLY A 263 11.61 10.65 25.39
CA GLY A 263 12.84 9.95 25.04
C GLY A 263 12.95 9.61 23.55
N VAL A 264 11.87 9.12 22.96
CA VAL A 264 11.78 8.82 21.51
C VAL A 264 11.86 10.13 20.72
N ALA A 265 11.13 11.17 21.12
CA ALA A 265 11.18 12.49 20.50
C ALA A 265 12.62 13.07 20.50
N SER A 266 13.34 12.97 21.61
CA SER A 266 14.73 13.41 21.70
C SER A 266 15.66 12.64 20.77
N ASP A 267 15.50 11.32 20.64
CA ASP A 267 16.28 10.51 19.71
C ASP A 267 15.99 10.90 18.25
N LEU A 268 14.71 11.12 17.91
CA LEU A 268 14.29 11.56 16.57
C LEU A 268 14.90 12.91 16.20
N ARG A 269 14.87 13.91 17.09
CA ARG A 269 15.54 15.21 16.88
C ARG A 269 17.03 15.05 16.64
N ARG A 270 17.69 14.21 17.44
CA ARG A 270 19.13 13.93 17.29
C ARG A 270 19.44 13.27 15.95
N ARG A 271 18.59 12.35 15.49
CA ARG A 271 18.71 11.72 14.16
C ARG A 271 18.51 12.74 13.04
N ALA A 272 17.50 13.61 13.14
CA ALA A 272 17.25 14.65 12.16
C ALA A 272 18.45 15.60 12.02
N LYS A 273 19.07 15.98 13.14
CA LYS A 273 20.29 16.82 13.15
C LYS A 273 21.50 16.14 12.49
N ARG A 274 21.59 14.81 12.57
CA ARG A 274 22.71 14.01 12.00
C ARG A 274 22.43 13.55 10.57
N MET A 275 21.24 13.84 10.02
CA MET A 275 20.83 13.34 8.72
C MET A 275 21.40 14.20 7.59
N ASN A 276 22.20 13.57 6.73
CA ASN A 276 22.68 14.11 5.46
C ASN A 276 22.22 13.15 4.35
N PRO A 277 21.84 13.61 3.14
CA PRO A 277 21.75 14.98 2.57
C PRO A 277 20.51 15.81 3.00
N PRO A 278 20.47 17.14 2.71
CA PRO A 278 19.41 18.05 3.15
C PRO A 278 18.00 17.71 2.62
N GLU A 279 17.89 17.15 1.41
CA GLU A 279 16.60 16.73 0.82
C GLU A 279 15.92 15.66 1.68
N LYS A 280 16.69 14.65 2.12
CA LYS A 280 16.19 13.60 3.03
C LYS A 280 15.80 14.17 4.38
N ARG A 281 16.57 15.16 4.85
CA ARG A 281 16.28 15.85 6.10
C ARG A 281 14.97 16.64 6.00
N GLY A 282 14.68 17.33 4.90
CA GLY A 282 13.43 18.06 4.70
C GLY A 282 12.19 17.18 4.84
N GLU A 283 12.18 16.04 4.14
CA GLU A 283 11.09 15.06 4.25
C GLU A 283 10.96 14.49 5.68
N PHE A 284 12.08 14.18 6.32
CA PHE A 284 12.06 13.68 7.69
C PHE A 284 11.57 14.73 8.69
N LEU A 285 11.92 16.01 8.50
CA LEU A 285 11.40 17.12 9.31
C LEU A 285 9.89 17.27 9.16
N ALA A 286 9.35 17.15 7.95
CA ALA A 286 7.90 17.17 7.71
C ALA A 286 7.17 16.04 8.47
N MET A 287 7.76 14.84 8.51
CA MET A 287 7.23 13.74 9.33
C MET A 287 7.25 14.07 10.83
N LEU A 288 8.32 14.68 11.31
CA LEU A 288 8.49 15.02 12.73
C LEU A 288 7.51 16.11 13.17
N ASP A 289 7.31 17.12 12.32
CA ASP A 289 6.32 18.19 12.54
C ASP A 289 4.90 17.61 12.65
N ALA A 290 4.54 16.70 11.73
CA ALA A 290 3.24 16.03 11.71
C ALA A 290 2.92 15.17 12.96
N ILE A 291 3.94 14.75 13.70
CA ILE A 291 3.79 14.04 14.99
C ILE A 291 4.06 14.95 16.19
N GLY A 292 4.15 16.27 16.01
CA GLY A 292 4.34 17.25 17.08
C GLY A 292 5.76 17.26 17.68
N VAL A 293 6.76 16.78 16.94
CA VAL A 293 8.18 16.86 17.34
C VAL A 293 8.81 18.06 16.65
N VAL A 294 8.74 19.22 17.31
CA VAL A 294 9.45 20.43 16.89
C VAL A 294 10.97 20.20 17.04
N VAL A 295 11.73 20.41 15.95
CA VAL A 295 13.18 20.14 15.84
C VAL A 295 14.01 21.41 15.98
#